data_AF-A0A7J6QQF0-F1
#
_entry.id   AF-A0A7J6QQF0-F1
#
_cell.length_a   1.000
_cell.length_b   1.000
_cell.length_c   1.000
_cell.angle_alpha   90.00
_cell.angle_beta   90.00
_cell.angle_gamma   90.00
#
_symmetry.space_group_name_H-M   'P 1'
#
loop_
_entity.id
_entity.type
_entity.pdbx_description
1 polymer ?
#
loop_
_entity_poly.entity_id
_entity_poly.type
_entity_poly.pdbx_seq_one_letter_code
_entity_poly.pdbx_strand_id
1 'polypeptide(L)'
;FCRFAIEVPGFEDTLGEPGERWSTTEVTALIQYAGLRGIRVVPEVDMPGHVNALGGLVGAGLQLCRSSADGRAEDATKFYDDQEGKTREVVGRLLAAVSAIFPDDHFHIGADETEPIGLCTVDNMIALEEFMLEQLQSLGRKPVAWEELVWKTGGKLDAAASKAPGTVIQVWNRHKASDVTEQTSHPVIVSSNSRVYLDHPQTPLEDYWWDITRSPEFRPSTSSNAFEVFGLTSRATPPA
;
A
#
# COMPACT_ATOMS: atom_id res chain seq x y z
N PHE A 1 13.18 1.69 2.59
CA PHE A 1 13.29 0.63 1.57
C PHE A 1 11.89 0.17 1.20
N CYS A 2 11.37 0.59 0.05
CA CYS A 2 10.16 0.00 -0.53
C CYS A 2 10.58 -0.92 -1.68
N ARG A 3 9.90 -2.05 -1.83
CA ARG A 3 10.34 -3.16 -2.69
C ARG A 3 9.15 -3.74 -3.44
N PHE A 4 9.34 -4.04 -4.72
CA PHE A 4 8.39 -4.86 -5.48
C PHE A 4 8.93 -6.27 -5.46
N ALA A 5 8.34 -7.11 -4.62
CA ALA A 5 8.95 -8.36 -4.20
C ALA A 5 8.70 -9.52 -5.17
N ILE A 6 8.06 -9.32 -6.32
CA ILE A 6 7.72 -10.40 -7.26
C ILE A 6 8.33 -10.08 -8.63
N GLU A 7 9.00 -11.07 -9.22
CA GLU A 7 9.39 -11.01 -10.63
C GLU A 7 8.15 -11.10 -11.52
N VAL A 8 7.87 -9.98 -12.19
CA VAL A 8 6.78 -9.86 -13.16
C VAL A 8 7.42 -9.61 -14.54
N PRO A 9 7.22 -10.51 -15.52
CA PRO A 9 7.80 -10.34 -16.86
C PRO A 9 7.43 -8.99 -17.49
N GLY A 10 8.42 -8.26 -17.98
CA GLY A 10 8.26 -6.92 -18.57
C GLY A 10 8.22 -5.77 -17.57
N PHE A 11 8.50 -6.04 -16.29
CA PHE A 11 8.56 -5.07 -15.20
C PHE A 11 9.84 -5.24 -14.35
N GLU A 12 10.92 -5.69 -14.98
CA GLU A 12 12.19 -5.97 -14.32
C GLU A 12 12.79 -4.73 -13.62
N ASP A 13 12.45 -3.53 -14.09
CA ASP A 13 12.89 -2.24 -13.53
C ASP A 13 12.30 -1.92 -12.15
N THR A 14 11.35 -2.73 -11.66
CA THR A 14 10.73 -2.56 -10.32
C THR A 14 11.42 -3.34 -9.21
N LEU A 15 12.35 -4.23 -9.58
CA LEU A 15 12.84 -5.26 -8.68
C LEU A 15 13.88 -4.73 -7.69
N GLY A 16 13.78 -5.22 -6.45
CA GLY A 16 14.83 -5.06 -5.45
C GLY A 16 16.05 -5.95 -5.70
N GLU A 17 17.01 -5.91 -4.78
CA GLU A 17 18.25 -6.68 -4.88
C GLU A 17 18.00 -8.21 -4.93
N PRO A 18 18.89 -8.99 -5.55
CA PRO A 18 18.83 -10.45 -5.50
C PRO A 18 18.75 -10.98 -4.05
N GLY A 19 17.75 -11.82 -3.76
CA GLY A 19 17.45 -12.33 -2.41
C GLY A 19 16.29 -11.61 -1.70
N GLU A 20 15.79 -10.52 -2.28
CA GLU A 20 14.67 -9.73 -1.75
C GLU A 20 13.41 -9.82 -2.64
N ARG A 21 13.40 -10.76 -3.59
CA ARG A 21 12.35 -10.97 -4.58
C ARG A 21 12.04 -12.46 -4.76
N TRP A 22 10.80 -12.74 -5.13
CA TRP A 22 10.27 -14.06 -5.47
C TRP A 22 10.19 -14.17 -6.99
N SER A 23 10.80 -15.20 -7.55
CA SER A 23 10.65 -15.51 -8.96
C SER A 23 9.22 -15.92 -9.30
N THR A 24 8.82 -15.77 -10.57
CA THR A 24 7.50 -16.24 -11.03
C THR A 24 7.31 -17.74 -10.75
N THR A 25 8.39 -18.53 -10.80
CA THR A 25 8.37 -19.96 -10.48
C THR A 25 8.09 -20.21 -8.99
N GLU A 26 8.73 -19.46 -8.09
CA GLU A 26 8.50 -19.59 -6.64
C GLU A 26 7.09 -19.16 -6.25
N VAL A 27 6.57 -18.08 -6.84
CA VAL A 27 5.18 -17.65 -6.64
C VAL A 27 4.21 -18.73 -7.14
N THR A 28 4.45 -19.30 -8.32
CA THR A 28 3.62 -20.40 -8.85
C THR A 28 3.65 -21.63 -7.94
N ALA A 29 4.82 -21.99 -7.42
CA ALA A 29 4.96 -23.10 -6.47
C ALA A 29 4.23 -22.82 -5.14
N LEU A 30 4.28 -21.58 -4.64
CA LEU A 30 3.53 -21.16 -3.45
C LEU A 30 2.02 -21.30 -3.67
N ILE A 31 1.51 -20.83 -4.82
CA ILE A 31 0.09 -20.94 -5.19
C ILE A 31 -0.34 -22.41 -5.23
N GLN A 32 0.45 -23.28 -5.86
CA GLN A 32 0.17 -24.72 -5.89
C GLN A 32 0.18 -25.33 -4.48
N TYR A 33 1.18 -24.99 -3.67
CA TYR A 33 1.32 -25.49 -2.31
C TYR A 33 0.14 -25.08 -1.41
N ALA A 34 -0.34 -23.84 -1.54
CA ALA A 34 -1.54 -23.33 -0.88
C ALA A 34 -2.80 -24.05 -1.39
N GLY A 35 -2.91 -24.24 -2.70
CA GLY A 35 -4.03 -24.94 -3.34
C GLY A 35 -4.21 -26.38 -2.85
N LEU A 36 -3.11 -27.12 -2.63
CA LEU A 36 -3.14 -28.47 -2.03
C LEU A 36 -3.74 -28.50 -0.61
N ARG A 37 -3.89 -27.34 0.03
CA ARG A 37 -4.45 -27.17 1.38
C ARG A 37 -5.81 -26.46 1.37
N GLY A 38 -6.39 -26.24 0.18
CA GLY A 38 -7.64 -25.48 0.06
C GLY A 38 -7.48 -24.00 0.40
N ILE A 39 -6.27 -23.46 0.33
CA ILE A 39 -5.97 -22.04 0.58
C ILE A 39 -5.85 -21.33 -0.76
N ARG A 40 -6.57 -20.21 -0.89
CA ARG A 40 -6.50 -19.31 -2.05
C ARG A 40 -5.40 -18.28 -1.82
N VAL A 41 -4.66 -17.93 -2.87
CA VAL A 41 -3.64 -16.88 -2.84
C VAL A 41 -4.15 -15.75 -3.72
N VAL A 42 -4.51 -14.63 -3.08
CA VAL A 42 -5.01 -13.42 -3.74
C VAL A 42 -3.87 -12.40 -3.74
N PRO A 43 -3.45 -11.88 -4.91
CA PRO A 43 -2.40 -10.87 -4.96
C PRO A 43 -2.93 -9.51 -4.50
N GLU A 44 -2.04 -8.73 -3.91
CA GLU A 44 -2.22 -7.30 -3.70
C GLU A 44 -1.11 -6.54 -4.40
N VAL A 45 -1.48 -5.55 -5.21
CA VAL A 45 -0.57 -4.51 -5.71
C VAL A 45 -1.18 -3.19 -5.30
N ASP A 46 -0.73 -2.68 -4.16
CA ASP A 46 -1.27 -1.47 -3.56
C ASP A 46 -0.91 -0.24 -4.39
N MET A 47 -1.96 0.42 -4.90
CA MET A 47 -1.92 1.54 -5.83
C MET A 47 -3.18 2.40 -5.64
N PRO A 48 -3.14 3.72 -5.91
CA PRO A 48 -1.99 4.49 -6.35
C PRO A 48 -1.03 4.91 -5.23
N GLY A 49 -1.30 4.56 -3.97
CA GLY A 49 -0.43 4.77 -2.80
C GLY A 49 0.58 3.65 -2.59
N HIS A 50 1.54 3.84 -1.68
CA HIS A 50 2.56 2.82 -1.32
C HIS A 50 3.46 2.35 -2.48
N VAL A 51 3.59 3.17 -3.53
CA VAL A 51 4.19 2.78 -4.83
C VAL A 51 5.66 3.12 -5.02
N ASN A 52 6.39 3.42 -3.95
CA ASN A 52 7.81 3.80 -4.05
C ASN A 52 8.65 2.78 -4.87
N ALA A 53 8.32 1.48 -4.78
CA ALA A 53 9.01 0.44 -5.54
C ALA A 53 8.73 0.46 -7.06
N LEU A 54 7.61 1.06 -7.47
CA LEU A 54 7.23 1.21 -8.88
C LEU A 54 7.90 2.43 -9.53
N GLY A 55 8.73 3.18 -8.80
CA GLY A 55 9.44 4.35 -9.30
C GLY A 55 10.36 4.06 -10.51
N GLY A 56 10.84 2.82 -10.66
CA GLY A 56 11.57 2.39 -11.86
C GLY A 56 10.76 2.50 -13.16
N LEU A 57 9.42 2.54 -13.07
CA LEU A 57 8.53 2.62 -14.24
C LEU A 57 8.30 4.05 -14.75
N VAL A 58 8.95 5.06 -14.17
CA VAL A 58 8.91 6.44 -14.70
C VAL A 58 9.39 6.49 -16.15
N GLY A 59 10.45 5.75 -16.48
CA GLY A 59 10.95 5.64 -17.86
C GLY A 59 9.95 4.99 -18.83
N ALA A 60 9.04 4.15 -18.31
CA ALA A 60 7.97 3.51 -19.05
C ALA A 60 6.70 4.38 -19.17
N GLY A 61 6.67 5.57 -18.53
CA GLY A 61 5.57 6.53 -18.62
C GLY A 61 4.81 6.79 -17.32
N LEU A 62 5.17 6.15 -16.21
CA LEU A 62 4.49 6.34 -14.92
C LEU A 62 4.69 7.77 -14.38
N GLN A 63 3.60 8.49 -14.08
CA GLN A 63 3.65 9.85 -13.57
C GLN A 63 3.53 9.89 -12.04
N LEU A 64 4.64 10.17 -11.35
CA LEU A 64 4.70 10.19 -9.88
C LEU A 64 4.29 11.55 -9.30
N CYS A 65 3.68 11.52 -8.11
CA CYS A 65 3.42 12.67 -7.27
C CYS A 65 4.55 12.81 -6.25
N ARG A 66 5.12 14.02 -6.14
CA ARG A 66 6.22 14.32 -5.22
C ARG A 66 5.79 15.44 -4.26
N SER A 67 6.23 15.35 -3.01
CA SER A 67 5.91 16.33 -1.95
C SER A 67 6.63 17.67 -2.13
N SER A 68 7.80 17.68 -2.79
CA SER A 68 8.65 18.87 -2.94
C SER A 68 9.42 18.91 -4.27
N ALA A 69 9.83 20.13 -4.66
CA ALA A 69 10.49 20.45 -5.93
C ALA A 69 11.97 19.99 -6.01
N ASP A 70 12.57 19.54 -4.90
CA ASP A 70 13.93 19.02 -4.81
C ASP A 70 14.05 17.55 -5.27
N GLY A 71 12.94 16.91 -5.62
CA GLY A 71 12.92 15.78 -6.56
C GLY A 71 13.51 14.48 -6.04
N ARG A 72 13.58 14.29 -4.71
CA ARG A 72 14.04 13.01 -4.16
C ARG A 72 13.02 11.91 -4.43
N ALA A 73 13.51 10.76 -4.87
CA ALA A 73 12.66 9.60 -5.17
C ALA A 73 11.98 9.04 -3.91
N GLU A 74 12.58 9.22 -2.74
CA GLU A 74 12.00 8.83 -1.44
C GLU A 74 10.70 9.57 -1.06
N ASP A 75 10.40 10.70 -1.71
CA ASP A 75 9.17 11.48 -1.50
C ASP A 75 8.04 11.11 -2.48
N ALA A 76 8.31 10.21 -3.44
CA ALA A 76 7.40 9.83 -4.50
C ALA A 76 6.45 8.70 -4.07
N THR A 77 5.54 9.01 -3.16
CA THR A 77 4.69 8.01 -2.50
C THR A 77 3.47 7.58 -3.31
N LYS A 78 3.17 8.27 -4.42
CA LYS A 78 1.91 8.13 -5.16
C LYS A 78 2.09 8.36 -6.67
N PHE A 79 1.15 7.92 -7.49
CA PHE A 79 1.01 8.36 -8.89
C PHE A 79 -0.44 8.75 -9.21
N TYR A 80 -0.66 9.38 -10.36
CA TYR A 80 -1.96 9.95 -10.72
C TYR A 80 -2.35 9.64 -12.16
N ASP A 81 -3.64 9.81 -12.47
CA ASP A 81 -4.12 9.75 -13.86
C ASP A 81 -3.70 11.01 -14.64
N ASP A 82 -2.71 10.87 -15.51
CA ASP A 82 -2.28 11.94 -16.43
C ASP A 82 -3.19 12.02 -17.67
N GLN A 83 -3.32 13.24 -18.22
CA GLN A 83 -4.20 13.50 -19.37
C GLN A 83 -3.75 12.77 -20.63
N GLU A 84 -2.46 12.48 -20.74
CA GLU A 84 -1.86 11.74 -21.84
C GLU A 84 -2.10 10.22 -21.76
N GLY A 85 -2.65 9.72 -20.65
CA GLY A 85 -3.00 8.32 -20.44
C GLY A 85 -1.80 7.38 -20.23
N LYS A 86 -0.60 7.92 -19.97
CA LYS A 86 0.63 7.12 -19.85
C LYS A 86 0.62 6.25 -18.61
N THR A 87 0.16 6.79 -17.49
CA THR A 87 0.04 6.06 -16.23
C THR A 87 -0.94 4.90 -16.37
N ARG A 88 -2.09 5.12 -17.03
CA ARG A 88 -3.05 4.06 -17.33
C ARG A 88 -2.44 2.94 -18.18
N GLU A 89 -1.63 3.28 -19.18
CA GLU A 89 -0.95 2.28 -20.02
C GLU A 89 -0.01 1.39 -19.19
N VAL A 90 0.84 2.00 -18.35
CA VAL A 90 1.78 1.26 -17.49
C VAL A 90 1.04 0.40 -16.48
N VAL A 91 0.08 0.98 -15.75
CA VAL A 91 -0.71 0.28 -14.72
C VAL A 91 -1.54 -0.83 -15.34
N GLY A 92 -2.16 -0.60 -16.49
CA GLY A 92 -2.96 -1.61 -17.20
C GLY A 92 -2.14 -2.82 -17.62
N ARG A 93 -0.90 -2.63 -18.10
CA ARG A 93 0.03 -3.71 -18.39
C ARG A 93 0.47 -4.44 -17.12
N LEU A 94 0.71 -3.72 -16.02
CA LEU A 94 1.11 -4.31 -14.74
C LEU A 94 0.01 -5.20 -14.18
N LEU A 95 -1.23 -4.70 -14.13
CA LEU A 95 -2.40 -5.47 -13.68
C LEU A 95 -2.60 -6.74 -14.53
N ALA A 96 -2.43 -6.64 -15.85
CA ALA A 96 -2.51 -7.80 -16.74
C ALA A 96 -1.39 -8.82 -16.47
N ALA A 97 -0.15 -8.35 -16.28
CA ALA A 97 1.00 -9.22 -16.05
C ALA A 97 0.91 -9.94 -14.69
N VAL A 98 0.54 -9.24 -13.61
CA VAL A 98 0.32 -9.88 -12.30
C VAL A 98 -0.89 -10.83 -12.35
N SER A 99 -1.98 -10.42 -13.02
CA SER A 99 -3.16 -11.29 -13.21
C SER A 99 -2.83 -12.56 -13.98
N ALA A 100 -1.81 -12.58 -14.84
CA ALA A 100 -1.39 -13.79 -15.54
C ALA A 100 -0.66 -14.80 -14.62
N ILE A 101 -0.06 -14.32 -13.53
CA ILE A 101 0.67 -15.16 -12.55
C ILE A 101 -0.28 -15.75 -11.51
N PHE A 102 -1.28 -14.97 -11.06
CA PHE A 102 -2.21 -15.36 -10.02
C PHE A 102 -3.54 -15.84 -10.61
N PRO A 103 -3.91 -17.13 -10.44
CA PRO A 103 -5.09 -17.69 -11.09
C PRO A 103 -6.40 -17.33 -10.39
N ASP A 104 -6.38 -16.86 -9.14
CA ASP A 104 -7.58 -16.53 -8.38
C ASP A 104 -8.40 -15.43 -9.06
N ASP A 105 -9.73 -15.51 -8.98
CA ASP A 105 -10.60 -14.48 -9.54
C ASP A 105 -10.37 -13.12 -8.88
N HIS A 106 -9.97 -13.08 -7.60
CA HIS A 106 -9.84 -11.82 -6.86
C HIS A 106 -8.46 -11.21 -7.04
N PHE A 107 -8.41 -9.88 -7.04
CA PHE A 107 -7.17 -9.11 -7.11
C PHE A 107 -7.33 -7.86 -6.25
N HIS A 108 -6.44 -7.65 -5.28
CA HIS A 108 -6.47 -6.48 -4.40
C HIS A 108 -5.66 -5.33 -5.00
N ILE A 109 -6.29 -4.17 -5.21
CA ILE A 109 -5.63 -2.97 -5.74
C ILE A 109 -5.11 -2.03 -4.65
N GLY A 110 -5.42 -2.32 -3.38
CA GLY A 110 -5.08 -1.46 -2.25
C GLY A 110 -5.99 -0.23 -2.19
N ALA A 111 -5.41 0.93 -2.50
CA ALA A 111 -6.04 2.26 -2.54
C ALA A 111 -6.26 2.93 -1.16
N ASP A 112 -5.58 2.47 -0.12
CA ASP A 112 -5.52 3.13 1.19
C ASP A 112 -4.51 4.29 1.21
N GLU A 113 -4.68 5.19 2.19
CA GLU A 113 -3.75 6.30 2.48
C GLU A 113 -3.38 7.14 1.23
N THR A 114 -4.39 7.35 0.36
CA THR A 114 -4.29 8.11 -0.89
C THR A 114 -4.63 9.59 -0.71
N GLU A 115 -4.10 10.25 0.33
CA GLU A 115 -4.29 11.70 0.49
C GLU A 115 -3.63 12.50 -0.64
N PRO A 116 -4.27 13.61 -1.09
CA PRO A 116 -3.77 14.41 -2.20
C PRO A 116 -2.44 15.09 -1.88
N ILE A 117 -1.52 15.06 -2.84
CA ILE A 117 -0.19 15.66 -2.72
C ILE A 117 0.35 16.12 -4.08
N GLY A 118 0.74 17.39 -4.17
CA GLY A 118 1.29 17.95 -5.41
C GLY A 118 0.35 17.77 -6.60
N LEU A 119 0.78 16.97 -7.58
CA LEU A 119 0.00 16.64 -8.78
C LEU A 119 -1.09 15.59 -8.55
N CYS A 120 -1.05 14.84 -7.45
CA CYS A 120 -2.10 13.91 -7.06
C CYS A 120 -3.26 14.70 -6.48
N THR A 121 -4.23 15.04 -7.31
CA THR A 121 -5.50 15.62 -6.86
C THR A 121 -6.45 14.49 -6.49
N VAL A 122 -7.50 14.81 -5.72
CA VAL A 122 -8.53 13.83 -5.39
C VAL A 122 -9.12 13.24 -6.68
N ASP A 123 -9.49 14.10 -7.64
CA ASP A 123 -10.15 13.71 -8.89
C ASP A 123 -9.30 12.79 -9.78
N ASN A 124 -7.99 13.05 -9.92
CA ASN A 124 -7.16 12.23 -10.80
C ASN A 124 -6.73 10.90 -10.17
N MET A 125 -6.67 10.81 -8.84
CA MET A 125 -6.48 9.52 -8.17
C MET A 125 -7.75 8.67 -8.25
N ILE A 126 -8.92 9.28 -8.10
CA ILE A 126 -10.22 8.63 -8.34
C ILE A 126 -10.29 8.08 -9.76
N ALA A 127 -9.97 8.89 -10.77
CA ALA A 127 -10.03 8.47 -12.16
C ALA A 127 -9.09 7.28 -12.45
N LEU A 128 -7.96 7.21 -11.74
CA LEU A 128 -7.03 6.09 -11.85
C LEU A 128 -7.57 4.84 -11.17
N GLU A 129 -8.14 4.96 -9.96
CA GLU A 129 -8.78 3.85 -9.26
C GLU A 129 -9.93 3.27 -10.08
N GLU A 130 -10.79 4.12 -10.66
CA GLU A 130 -11.83 3.71 -11.61
C GLU A 130 -11.27 2.88 -12.75
N PHE A 131 -10.21 3.37 -13.39
CA PHE A 131 -9.54 2.65 -14.47
C PHE A 131 -8.99 1.30 -14.01
N MET A 132 -8.36 1.22 -12.83
CA MET A 132 -7.81 -0.04 -12.31
C MET A 132 -8.91 -1.08 -12.07
N LEU A 133 -10.05 -0.65 -11.52
CA LEU A 133 -11.21 -1.52 -11.30
C LEU A 133 -11.80 -2.03 -12.62
N GLU A 134 -12.04 -1.15 -13.59
CA GLU A 134 -12.54 -1.50 -14.91
C GLU A 134 -11.57 -2.43 -15.66
N GLN A 135 -10.26 -2.16 -15.55
CA GLN A 135 -9.23 -2.98 -16.17
C GLN A 135 -9.23 -4.40 -15.59
N LEU A 136 -9.28 -4.56 -14.27
CA LEU A 136 -9.37 -5.87 -13.63
C LEU A 136 -10.64 -6.62 -14.05
N GLN A 137 -11.78 -5.94 -14.10
CA GLN A 137 -13.02 -6.55 -14.58
C GLN A 137 -12.91 -6.99 -16.04
N SER A 138 -12.25 -6.20 -16.90
CA SER A 138 -12.00 -6.57 -18.31
C SER A 138 -11.08 -7.80 -18.44
N LEU A 139 -10.20 -8.02 -17.47
CA LEU A 139 -9.34 -9.20 -17.34
C LEU A 139 -10.07 -10.41 -16.70
N GLY A 140 -11.36 -10.28 -16.39
CA GLY A 140 -12.15 -11.32 -15.73
C GLY A 140 -11.88 -11.45 -14.23
N ARG A 141 -11.24 -10.46 -13.61
CA ARG A 141 -10.96 -10.42 -12.17
C ARG A 141 -12.05 -9.68 -11.39
N LYS A 142 -12.14 -10.00 -10.11
CA LYS A 142 -13.02 -9.40 -9.10
C LYS A 142 -12.15 -8.49 -8.22
N PRO A 143 -12.25 -7.17 -8.37
CA PRO A 143 -11.41 -6.27 -7.60
C PRO A 143 -11.69 -6.35 -6.09
N VAL A 144 -10.64 -6.13 -5.30
CA VAL A 144 -10.70 -5.91 -3.85
C VAL A 144 -9.96 -4.61 -3.56
N ALA A 145 -10.47 -3.79 -2.65
CA ALA A 145 -9.84 -2.53 -2.25
C ALA A 145 -10.12 -2.22 -0.78
N TRP A 146 -9.28 -1.38 -0.18
CA TRP A 146 -9.50 -0.87 1.17
C TRP A 146 -10.68 0.11 1.24
N GLU A 147 -11.13 0.41 2.45
CA GLU A 147 -12.32 1.23 2.73
C GLU A 147 -12.26 2.66 2.14
N GLU A 148 -11.06 3.18 1.94
CA GLU A 148 -10.79 4.47 1.32
C GLU A 148 -11.35 4.59 -0.11
N LEU A 149 -11.56 3.48 -0.81
CA LEU A 149 -12.24 3.47 -2.11
C LEU A 149 -13.69 3.97 -2.00
N VAL A 150 -14.35 3.73 -0.86
CA VAL A 150 -15.72 4.22 -0.58
C VAL A 150 -15.69 5.58 0.10
N TRP A 151 -14.72 5.81 1.01
CA TRP A 151 -14.67 7.00 1.86
C TRP A 151 -13.35 7.78 1.71
N LYS A 152 -13.05 8.22 0.50
CA LYS A 152 -11.85 9.00 0.19
C LYS A 152 -11.79 10.33 0.93
N THR A 153 -10.58 10.84 1.16
CA THR A 153 -10.30 12.12 1.85
C THR A 153 -11.08 13.26 1.20
N GLY A 154 -12.12 13.75 1.87
CA GLY A 154 -13.04 14.76 1.35
C GLY A 154 -14.51 14.36 1.34
N GLY A 155 -14.84 13.12 1.71
CA GLY A 155 -16.22 12.72 2.04
C GLY A 155 -17.20 12.78 0.87
N LYS A 156 -16.72 12.71 -0.37
CA LYS A 156 -17.60 12.45 -1.51
C LYS A 156 -17.70 10.95 -1.68
N LEU A 157 -18.91 10.43 -1.47
CA LEU A 157 -19.34 9.14 -1.98
C LEU A 157 -19.12 9.18 -3.48
N ASP A 158 -18.17 8.42 -3.99
CA ASP A 158 -17.61 8.73 -5.29
C ASP A 158 -17.97 7.69 -6.35
N ALA A 159 -18.10 8.16 -7.59
CA ALA A 159 -18.60 7.42 -8.75
C ALA A 159 -17.83 6.12 -9.02
N ALA A 160 -16.64 5.95 -8.46
CA ALA A 160 -15.77 4.81 -8.66
C ALA A 160 -16.35 3.47 -8.18
N ALA A 161 -16.89 3.43 -6.95
CA ALA A 161 -17.54 2.23 -6.44
C ALA A 161 -18.78 1.84 -7.28
N SER A 162 -19.51 2.83 -7.79
CA SER A 162 -20.67 2.61 -8.67
C SER A 162 -20.31 2.08 -10.06
N LYS A 163 -19.10 2.34 -10.55
CA LYS A 163 -18.61 1.88 -11.87
C LYS A 163 -18.12 0.43 -11.86
N ALA A 164 -17.73 -0.08 -10.70
CA ALA A 164 -17.21 -1.45 -10.56
C ALA A 164 -18.06 -2.30 -9.60
N PRO A 165 -19.32 -2.63 -9.97
CA PRO A 165 -20.20 -3.42 -9.11
C PRO A 165 -19.57 -4.77 -8.76
N GLY A 166 -19.77 -5.20 -7.52
CA GLY A 166 -19.21 -6.47 -7.03
C GLY A 166 -17.75 -6.40 -6.56
N THR A 167 -17.09 -5.24 -6.65
CA THR A 167 -15.82 -4.99 -5.95
C THR A 167 -15.98 -5.29 -4.47
N VAL A 168 -15.02 -6.00 -3.87
CA VAL A 168 -15.03 -6.32 -2.44
C VAL A 168 -14.33 -5.21 -1.67
N ILE A 169 -14.97 -4.67 -0.63
CA ILE A 169 -14.41 -3.61 0.22
C ILE A 169 -13.85 -4.22 1.50
N GLN A 170 -12.60 -3.92 1.82
CA GLN A 170 -11.93 -4.37 3.03
C GLN A 170 -11.89 -3.24 4.06
N VAL A 171 -12.68 -3.37 5.13
CA VAL A 171 -12.73 -2.39 6.22
C VAL A 171 -11.69 -2.69 7.28
N TRP A 172 -10.94 -1.67 7.71
CA TRP A 172 -9.79 -1.87 8.57
C TRP A 172 -9.64 -0.81 9.66
N ASN A 173 -10.05 0.43 9.43
CA ASN A 173 -9.72 1.52 10.35
C ASN A 173 -10.97 2.13 10.99
N ARG A 174 -11.70 2.93 10.22
CA ARG A 174 -12.72 3.85 10.75
C ARG A 174 -14.13 3.27 10.61
N HIS A 175 -14.33 2.37 9.66
CA HIS A 175 -15.65 1.90 9.27
C HIS A 175 -15.89 0.44 9.68
N LYS A 176 -17.17 0.10 9.79
CA LYS A 176 -17.66 -1.26 10.02
C LYS A 176 -18.26 -1.81 8.73
N ALA A 177 -18.43 -3.13 8.68
CA ALA A 177 -19.11 -3.75 7.55
C ALA A 177 -20.53 -3.21 7.31
N SER A 178 -21.26 -2.87 8.39
CA SER A 178 -22.58 -2.24 8.29
C SER A 178 -22.54 -0.97 7.45
N ASP A 179 -21.52 -0.13 7.64
CA ASP A 179 -21.40 1.17 6.98
C ASP A 179 -21.28 0.98 5.46
N VAL A 180 -20.55 -0.05 5.01
CA VAL A 180 -20.42 -0.40 3.58
C VAL A 180 -21.75 -0.94 3.05
N THR A 181 -22.38 -1.89 3.76
CA THR A 181 -23.59 -2.57 3.29
C THR A 181 -24.85 -1.70 3.31
N GLU A 182 -24.87 -0.63 4.11
CA GLU A 182 -25.96 0.35 4.15
C GLU A 182 -25.84 1.38 3.01
N GLN A 183 -24.61 1.69 2.58
CA GLN A 183 -24.34 2.71 1.56
C GLN A 183 -24.14 2.11 0.16
N THR A 184 -23.82 0.82 0.07
CA THR A 184 -23.44 0.16 -1.18
C THR A 184 -23.94 -1.28 -1.23
N SER A 185 -23.83 -1.92 -2.41
CA SER A 185 -24.11 -3.35 -2.60
C SER A 185 -22.84 -4.22 -2.64
N HIS A 186 -21.70 -3.65 -2.25
CA HIS A 186 -20.41 -4.34 -2.31
C HIS A 186 -20.29 -5.42 -1.22
N PRO A 187 -19.68 -6.59 -1.53
CA PRO A 187 -19.24 -7.52 -0.49
C PRO A 187 -18.18 -6.90 0.40
N VAL A 188 -18.07 -7.39 1.64
CA VAL A 188 -17.16 -6.80 2.65
C VAL A 188 -16.26 -7.84 3.29
N ILE A 189 -14.97 -7.51 3.44
CA ILE A 189 -14.01 -8.20 4.30
C ILE A 189 -13.78 -7.33 5.54
N VAL A 190 -13.76 -7.94 6.73
CA VAL A 190 -13.53 -7.22 8.00
C VAL A 190 -12.13 -7.51 8.51
N SER A 191 -11.30 -6.46 8.52
CA SER A 191 -9.90 -6.47 8.93
C SER A 191 -9.61 -5.39 9.99
N SER A 192 -10.55 -5.13 10.91
CA SER A 192 -10.42 -4.03 11.89
C SER A 192 -9.10 -4.08 12.68
N ASN A 193 -8.32 -3.00 12.61
CA ASN A 193 -7.00 -2.87 13.22
C ASN A 193 -7.01 -3.12 14.73
N SER A 194 -8.02 -2.62 15.43
CA SER A 194 -8.22 -2.83 16.87
C SER A 194 -8.44 -4.29 17.28
N ARG A 195 -8.60 -5.22 16.33
CA ARG A 195 -8.93 -6.62 16.60
C ARG A 195 -8.02 -7.64 15.91
N VAL A 196 -7.63 -7.39 14.66
CA VAL A 196 -6.97 -8.39 13.82
C VAL A 196 -5.65 -7.92 13.19
N TYR A 197 -5.19 -6.71 13.49
CA TYR A 197 -3.82 -6.31 13.14
C TYR A 197 -2.85 -6.98 14.10
N LEU A 198 -2.10 -7.95 13.57
CA LEU A 198 -1.17 -8.78 14.34
C LEU A 198 0.22 -8.14 14.50
N ASP A 199 0.43 -7.02 13.81
CA ASP A 199 1.63 -6.17 13.84
C ASP A 199 1.57 -5.12 14.94
N HIS A 200 0.39 -4.86 15.53
CA HIS A 200 0.31 -4.06 16.73
C HIS A 200 1.10 -4.74 17.85
N PRO A 201 1.99 -4.00 18.52
CA PRO A 201 2.76 -4.59 19.59
C PRO A 201 1.79 -4.99 20.70
N GLN A 202 1.81 -6.28 21.08
CA GLN A 202 0.97 -6.82 22.16
C GLN A 202 1.27 -6.16 23.52
N THR A 203 2.39 -5.46 23.58
CA THR A 203 2.87 -4.67 24.71
C THR A 203 2.96 -3.22 24.23
N PRO A 204 2.52 -2.22 25.01
CA PRO A 204 2.71 -0.82 24.66
C PRO A 204 4.15 -0.55 24.21
N LEU A 205 4.34 0.30 23.18
CA LEU A 205 5.68 0.62 22.66
C LEU A 205 6.61 1.08 23.79
N GLU A 206 6.08 1.84 24.75
CA GLU A 206 6.75 2.31 25.97
C GLU A 206 7.39 1.20 26.83
N ASP A 207 6.86 -0.03 26.78
CA ASP A 207 7.43 -1.18 27.50
C ASP A 207 8.57 -1.86 26.71
N TYR A 208 8.69 -1.59 25.40
CA TYR A 208 9.88 -1.94 24.62
C TYR A 208 11.04 -0.95 24.85
N TRP A 209 10.74 0.24 25.38
CA TRP A 209 11.74 1.25 25.72
C TRP A 209 12.23 1.06 27.16
N TRP A 210 13.34 0.37 27.34
CA TRP A 210 14.05 0.38 28.62
C TRP A 210 14.90 1.65 28.73
N ASP A 211 14.49 2.59 29.58
CA ASP A 211 15.32 3.73 29.97
C ASP A 211 16.56 3.20 30.71
N ILE A 212 17.67 3.06 29.98
CA ILE A 212 18.91 2.51 30.51
C ILE A 212 19.42 3.31 31.72
N THR A 213 19.06 4.59 31.86
CA THR A 213 19.44 5.41 33.02
C THR A 213 18.79 4.94 34.32
N ARG A 214 17.73 4.13 34.24
CA ARG A 214 17.07 3.49 35.38
C ARG A 214 17.65 2.13 35.75
N SER A 215 18.58 1.59 34.95
CA SER A 215 19.27 0.34 35.30
C SER A 215 20.17 0.56 36.52
N PRO A 216 20.13 -0.30 37.55
CA PRO A 216 21.08 -0.24 38.67
C PRO A 216 22.54 -0.45 38.24
N GLU A 217 22.75 -0.98 37.03
CA GLU A 217 24.07 -1.18 36.42
C GLU A 217 24.54 0.03 35.60
N PHE A 218 23.65 0.98 35.28
CA PHE A 218 24.03 2.17 34.55
C PHE A 218 24.90 3.08 35.41
N ARG A 219 26.16 3.22 35.01
CA ARG A 219 27.11 4.16 35.60
C ARG A 219 27.37 5.26 34.58
N PRO A 220 26.91 6.49 34.81
CA PRO A 220 27.29 7.62 33.96
C PRO A 220 28.81 7.74 33.97
N SER A 221 29.43 7.63 32.80
CA SER A 221 30.85 7.93 32.64
C SER A 221 31.05 9.43 32.86
N THR A 222 31.81 9.82 33.88
CA THR A 222 32.20 11.22 34.11
C THR A 222 33.43 11.63 33.29
N SER A 223 33.95 10.76 32.43
CA SER A 223 35.08 11.07 31.55
C SER A 223 34.59 11.60 30.21
N SER A 224 35.03 12.80 29.84
CA SER A 224 34.65 13.57 28.66
C SER A 224 35.06 12.96 27.29
N ASN A 225 35.39 11.67 27.22
CA ASN A 225 36.02 11.05 26.05
C ASN A 225 35.33 9.76 25.57
N ALA A 226 34.01 9.68 25.59
CA ALA A 226 33.28 8.60 24.92
C ALA A 226 32.09 9.16 24.14
N PHE A 227 32.03 8.83 22.84
CA PHE A 227 30.94 9.19 21.94
C PHE A 227 29.63 8.52 22.41
N GLU A 228 28.66 9.32 22.82
CA GLU A 228 27.26 8.90 22.94
C GLU A 228 26.59 8.96 21.56
N VAL A 229 26.06 7.83 21.13
CA VAL A 229 25.07 7.77 20.05
C VAL A 229 23.80 8.41 20.59
N PHE A 230 23.60 9.70 20.30
CA PHE A 230 22.37 10.40 20.61
C PHE A 230 21.20 9.80 19.83
N GLY A 231 20.39 8.99 20.52
CA GLY A 231 18.97 8.93 20.25
C GLY A 231 18.36 10.31 20.50
N LEU A 232 17.58 10.78 19.53
CA LEU A 232 16.91 12.08 19.51
C LEU A 232 16.19 12.39 20.83
N THR A 233 16.71 13.36 21.59
CA THR A 233 16.06 13.85 22.80
C THR A 233 15.01 14.92 22.49
N SER A 234 13.83 14.65 23.05
CA SER A 234 12.87 15.55 23.71
C SER A 234 12.03 16.57 22.90
N ARG A 235 10.73 16.25 22.86
CA ARG A 235 9.62 17.03 23.46
C ARG A 235 9.87 18.55 23.57
N ALA A 236 9.26 19.31 22.67
CA ALA A 236 8.92 20.70 22.90
C ALA A 236 7.67 20.76 23.81
N THR A 237 7.80 21.36 24.99
CA THR A 237 6.68 21.81 25.83
C THR A 237 6.06 23.08 25.21
N PRO A 238 4.73 23.24 25.15
CA PRO A 238 4.14 24.50 24.69
C PRO A 238 4.15 25.55 25.81
N PRO A 239 4.28 26.85 25.47
CA PRO A 239 4.29 27.94 26.45
C PRO A 239 2.88 28.26 26.96
N ALA A 240 2.85 28.88 28.14
CA ALA A 240 1.71 29.18 29.01
C ALA A 240 0.60 30.03 28.40
#